data_AF-A0A0R2XDF9-F1
#
_entry.id   AF-A0A0R2XDF9-F1
#
_cell.length_a   1.000
_cell.length_b   1.000
_cell.length_c   1.000
_cell.angle_alpha   90.00
_cell.angle_beta   90.00
_cell.angle_gamma   90.00
#
_symmetry.space_group_name_H-M   'P 1'
#
loop_
_entity.id
_entity.type
_entity.pdbx_description
1 polymer ?
#
loop_
_entity_poly.entity_id
_entity_poly.type
_entity_poly.pdbx_seq_one_letter_code
_entity_poly.pdbx_strand_id
1 'polypeptide(L)'
;MVIAEATGGYERPLMSMLYKYKITVALLNPRLARAFAVSEGIKAKTDPIDAKMLLSFAKEKSPRPTEYIGAQREELGALMDRRAQLTEHIAKEKNRLDKNQKIICGSINKMIRILDKELALIEARITKLIDSNEQMQAQSKLMQKYVELVRIPHGRSLPTSVKLHRSIAINS
;
A
#
# COMPACT_ATOMS: atom_id res chain seq x y z
N MET A 1 -8.37 -2.91 23.70
CA MET A 1 -8.00 -2.65 22.30
C MET A 1 -6.91 -1.59 22.28
N VAL A 2 -5.84 -1.81 21.51
CA VAL A 2 -4.74 -0.85 21.30
C VAL A 2 -5.11 0.09 20.16
N ILE A 3 -4.77 1.36 20.29
CA ILE A 3 -4.96 2.38 19.25
C ILE A 3 -3.58 2.84 18.79
N ALA A 4 -3.35 2.84 17.48
CA ALA A 4 -2.11 3.31 16.89
C ALA A 4 -2.41 4.16 15.65
N GLU A 5 -1.51 5.07 15.31
CA GLU A 5 -1.58 5.84 14.07
C GLU A 5 -0.71 5.15 13.00
N ALA A 6 -1.23 5.01 11.76
CA ALA A 6 -0.43 4.45 10.67
C ALA A 6 0.76 5.34 10.36
N THR A 7 1.97 4.80 10.43
CA THR A 7 3.22 5.56 10.26
C THR A 7 3.95 5.16 8.97
N GLY A 8 3.21 4.65 7.99
CA GLY A 8 3.80 4.26 6.69
C GLY A 8 4.59 2.94 6.77
N GLY A 9 4.27 2.07 7.72
CA GLY A 9 4.83 0.73 7.83
C GLY A 9 5.64 0.47 9.10
N TYR A 10 5.98 1.49 9.90
CA TYR A 10 6.65 1.29 11.20
C TYR A 10 5.75 0.59 12.23
N GLU A 11 4.42 0.68 12.05
CA GLU A 11 3.42 -0.02 12.85
C GLU A 11 3.41 -1.54 12.63
N ARG A 12 4.03 -2.03 11.54
CA ARG A 12 3.91 -3.43 11.10
C ARG A 12 4.42 -4.45 12.14
N PRO A 13 5.61 -4.30 12.75
CA PRO A 13 6.06 -5.19 13.82
C PRO A 13 5.14 -5.16 15.06
N LEU A 14 4.61 -3.99 15.40
CA LEU A 14 3.64 -3.83 16.50
C LEU A 14 2.35 -4.61 16.19
N MET A 15 1.81 -4.46 14.98
CA MET A 15 0.61 -5.17 14.54
C MET A 15 0.80 -6.69 14.59
N SER A 16 1.92 -7.19 14.08
CA SER A 16 2.25 -8.62 14.09
C SER A 16 2.33 -9.18 15.51
N MET A 17 3.00 -8.47 16.42
CA MET A 17 3.10 -8.87 17.83
C MET A 17 1.75 -8.86 18.55
N LEU A 18 0.97 -7.78 18.41
CA LEU A 18 -0.35 -7.70 19.03
C LEU A 18 -1.29 -8.80 18.53
N TYR A 19 -1.24 -9.10 17.23
CA TYR A 19 -1.99 -10.20 16.65
C TYR A 19 -1.59 -11.56 17.24
N LYS A 20 -0.28 -11.83 17.38
CA LYS A 20 0.24 -13.07 18.00
C LYS A 20 -0.30 -13.29 19.42
N TYR A 21 -0.46 -12.22 20.20
CA TYR A 21 -1.02 -12.27 21.54
C TYR A 21 -2.55 -12.10 21.60
N LYS A 22 -3.24 -12.14 20.44
CA LYS A 22 -4.69 -11.95 20.33
C LYS A 22 -5.20 -10.63 20.91
N ILE A 23 -4.36 -9.59 20.89
CA ILE A 23 -4.70 -8.25 21.34
C ILE A 23 -5.25 -7.47 20.16
N THR A 24 -6.50 -7.03 20.27
CA THR A 24 -7.16 -6.20 19.25
C THR A 24 -6.46 -4.86 19.09
N VAL A 25 -6.25 -4.43 17.85
CA VAL A 25 -5.64 -3.16 17.50
C VAL A 25 -6.45 -2.44 16.42
N ALA A 26 -6.61 -1.13 16.55
CA ALA A 26 -7.18 -0.26 15.53
C ALA A 26 -6.11 0.73 15.05
N LEU A 27 -5.76 0.64 13.78
CA LEU A 27 -4.82 1.52 13.11
C LEU A 27 -5.58 2.69 12.48
N LEU A 28 -5.32 3.89 12.97
CA LEU A 28 -5.98 5.11 12.53
C LEU A 28 -5.23 5.73 11.36
N ASN A 29 -5.99 6.24 10.39
CA ASN A 29 -5.44 7.04 9.30
C ASN A 29 -4.92 8.37 9.87
N PRO A 30 -3.64 8.75 9.65
CA PRO A 30 -3.07 10.01 10.11
C PRO A 30 -3.88 11.23 9.74
N ARG A 31 -4.51 11.23 8.56
CA ARG A 31 -5.36 12.34 8.11
C ARG A 31 -6.59 12.50 8.99
N LEU A 32 -7.20 11.39 9.40
CA LEU A 32 -8.38 11.42 10.29
C LEU A 32 -7.99 11.82 11.71
N ALA A 33 -6.88 11.27 12.22
CA ALA A 33 -6.34 11.65 13.53
C ALA A 33 -5.99 13.14 13.57
N ARG A 34 -5.37 13.66 12.50
CA ARG A 34 -5.05 15.09 12.36
C ARG A 34 -6.31 15.96 12.26
N ALA A 35 -7.29 15.56 11.45
CA ALA A 35 -8.54 16.30 11.31
C ALA A 35 -9.28 16.41 12.65
N PHE A 36 -9.28 15.33 13.43
CA PHE A 36 -9.84 15.33 14.78
C PHE A 36 -9.03 16.22 15.75
N ALA A 37 -7.70 16.13 15.74
CA ALA A 37 -6.88 17.03 16.57
C ALA A 37 -7.16 18.52 16.27
N VAL A 38 -7.41 18.86 14.99
CA VAL A 38 -7.80 20.20 14.59
C VAL A 38 -9.19 20.58 15.10
N SER A 39 -10.19 19.68 15.05
CA SER A 39 -11.52 19.95 15.60
C SER A 39 -11.49 20.17 17.12
N GLU A 40 -10.60 19.47 17.82
CA GLU A 40 -10.39 19.62 19.27
C GLU A 40 -9.51 20.84 19.64
N GLY A 41 -9.06 21.63 18.66
CA GLY A 41 -8.21 22.80 18.90
C GLY A 41 -6.78 22.47 19.36
N ILE A 42 -6.34 21.21 19.22
CA ILE A 42 -5.02 20.73 19.64
C ILE A 42 -3.97 21.13 18.58
N LYS A 43 -3.13 22.13 18.92
CA LYS A 43 -2.08 22.63 18.02
C LYS A 43 -0.68 22.06 18.32
N ALA A 44 -0.39 21.77 19.60
CA ALA A 44 0.89 21.22 20.02
C ALA A 44 0.95 19.71 19.75
N LYS A 45 2.11 19.22 19.29
CA LYS A 45 2.35 17.80 19.03
C LYS A 45 3.48 17.32 19.95
N THR A 46 3.14 16.50 20.92
CA THR A 46 4.08 15.76 21.78
C THR A 46 3.51 14.37 22.03
N ASP A 47 4.35 13.39 22.31
CA ASP A 47 3.90 11.99 22.47
C ASP A 47 2.77 11.83 23.50
N PRO A 48 2.77 12.51 24.68
CA PRO A 48 1.65 12.41 25.62
C PRO A 48 0.36 13.07 25.11
N ILE A 49 0.46 14.15 24.33
CA ILE A 49 -0.70 14.84 23.75
C ILE A 49 -1.31 13.98 22.65
N ASP A 50 -0.48 13.42 21.76
CA ASP A 50 -0.94 12.53 20.69
C ASP A 50 -1.60 11.27 21.26
N ALA A 51 -1.01 10.64 22.29
CA ALA A 51 -1.61 9.47 22.94
C ALA A 51 -2.99 9.78 23.55
N LYS A 52 -3.14 10.93 24.22
CA LYS A 52 -4.44 11.37 24.76
C LYS A 52 -5.44 11.66 23.65
N MET A 53 -5.01 12.32 22.57
CA MET A 53 -5.86 12.63 21.42
C MET A 53 -6.37 11.34 20.74
N LEU A 54 -5.49 10.35 20.51
CA LEU A 54 -5.86 9.06 19.94
C LEU A 54 -6.85 8.29 20.83
N LEU A 55 -6.68 8.37 22.15
CA LEU A 55 -7.62 7.79 23.10
C LEU A 55 -8.99 8.48 23.04
N SER A 56 -9.03 9.81 23.00
CA SER A 56 -10.28 10.57 22.85
C SER A 56 -10.99 10.24 21.54
N PHE A 57 -10.25 10.21 20.43
CA PHE A 57 -10.77 9.78 19.13
C PHE A 57 -11.38 8.38 19.23
N ALA A 58 -10.67 7.43 19.86
CA ALA A 58 -11.12 6.06 19.95
C ALA A 58 -12.40 5.91 20.79
N LYS A 59 -12.54 6.67 21.87
CA LYS A 59 -13.75 6.68 22.70
C LYS A 59 -14.95 7.24 21.93
N GLU A 60 -14.75 8.31 21.18
CA GLU A 60 -15.85 8.97 20.48
C GLU A 60 -16.25 8.25 19.18
N LYS A 61 -15.27 7.84 18.38
CA LYS A 61 -15.51 7.27 17.05
C LYS A 61 -15.58 5.75 17.04
N SER A 62 -15.22 5.09 18.14
CA SER A 62 -15.27 3.62 18.29
C SER A 62 -14.71 2.89 17.05
N PRO A 63 -13.42 3.15 16.69
CA PRO A 63 -12.84 2.65 15.45
C PRO A 63 -12.87 1.12 15.41
N ARG A 64 -13.17 0.59 14.23
CA ARG A 64 -13.18 -0.86 14.02
C ARG A 64 -11.77 -1.43 14.16
N PRO A 65 -11.63 -2.67 14.69
CA PRO A 65 -10.37 -3.38 14.66
C PRO A 65 -9.80 -3.47 13.25
N THR A 66 -8.50 -3.26 13.12
CA THR A 66 -7.79 -3.47 11.87
C THR A 66 -7.44 -4.95 11.75
N GLU A 67 -7.87 -5.57 10.66
CA GLU A 67 -7.51 -6.96 10.38
C GLU A 67 -6.03 -7.10 10.10
N TYR A 68 -5.38 -8.07 10.74
CA TYR A 68 -4.01 -8.40 10.41
C TYR A 68 -4.00 -9.16 9.08
N ILE A 69 -3.44 -8.50 8.07
CA ILE A 69 -3.24 -9.06 6.75
C ILE A 69 -1.98 -9.93 6.87
N GLY A 70 -2.15 -11.23 7.15
CA GLY A 70 -1.11 -12.17 7.59
C GLY A 70 0.29 -12.04 6.95
N ALA A 71 1.33 -12.55 7.64
CA ALA A 71 2.75 -12.35 7.32
C ALA A 71 3.14 -12.48 5.84
N GLN A 72 2.54 -13.41 5.10
CA GLN A 72 2.81 -13.61 3.66
C GLN A 72 2.31 -12.46 2.78
N ARG A 73 1.15 -11.87 3.10
CA ARG A 73 0.63 -10.69 2.38
C ARG A 73 1.41 -9.43 2.75
N GLU A 74 1.89 -9.35 3.99
CA GLU A 74 2.79 -8.28 4.44
C GLU A 74 4.13 -8.33 3.69
N GLU A 75 4.72 -9.52 3.57
CA GLU A 75 5.94 -9.77 2.79
C GLU A 75 5.73 -9.43 1.30
N LEU A 76 4.63 -9.89 0.70
CA LEU A 76 4.30 -9.54 -0.69
C LEU A 76 4.16 -8.03 -0.87
N GLY A 77 3.45 -7.34 0.04
CA GLY A 77 3.28 -5.90 0.01
C GLY A 77 4.62 -5.16 0.04
N ALA A 78 5.52 -5.56 0.94
CA ALA A 78 6.86 -5.00 1.03
C ALA A 78 7.69 -5.20 -0.26
N LEU A 79 7.59 -6.39 -0.88
CA LEU A 79 8.27 -6.67 -2.14
C LEU A 79 7.68 -5.83 -3.31
N MET A 80 6.36 -5.66 -3.36
CA MET A 80 5.69 -4.83 -4.36
C MET A 80 6.06 -3.35 -4.20
N ASP A 81 6.07 -2.84 -2.98
CA ASP A 81 6.52 -1.48 -2.66
C ASP A 81 7.96 -1.26 -3.13
N ARG A 82 8.85 -2.22 -2.85
CA ARG A 82 10.25 -2.15 -3.28
C ARG A 82 10.40 -2.19 -4.79
N ARG A 83 9.61 -3.01 -5.49
CA ARG A 83 9.58 -3.05 -6.97
C ARG A 83 9.26 -1.67 -7.54
N ALA A 84 8.21 -1.01 -7.03
CA ALA A 84 7.81 0.31 -7.47
C ALA A 84 8.91 1.36 -7.27
N GLN A 85 9.57 1.36 -6.11
CA GLN A 85 10.70 2.26 -5.83
C GLN A 85 11.86 2.05 -6.82
N LEU A 86 12.23 0.79 -7.09
CA LEU A 86 13.31 0.47 -8.03
C LEU A 86 12.98 0.93 -9.45
N THR A 87 11.74 0.68 -9.92
CA THR A 87 11.27 1.18 -11.22
C THR A 87 11.34 2.71 -11.31
N GLU A 88 10.91 3.41 -10.26
CA GLU A 88 10.99 4.88 -10.21
C GLU A 88 12.46 5.36 -10.25
N HIS A 89 13.36 4.70 -9.52
CA HIS A 89 14.78 5.04 -9.51
C HIS A 89 15.43 4.82 -10.88
N ILE A 90 15.11 3.73 -11.56
CA ILE A 90 15.57 3.47 -12.93
C ILE A 90 15.12 4.58 -13.87
N ALA A 91 13.85 5.00 -13.79
CA ALA A 91 13.33 6.11 -14.60
C ALA A 91 14.08 7.43 -14.29
N LYS A 92 14.36 7.72 -13.02
CA LYS A 92 15.15 8.89 -12.62
C LYS A 92 16.58 8.84 -13.17
N GLU A 93 17.25 7.69 -13.11
CA GLU A 93 18.61 7.53 -13.64
C GLU A 93 18.65 7.64 -15.18
N LYS A 94 17.66 7.09 -15.88
CA LYS A 94 17.54 7.26 -17.34
C LYS A 94 17.35 8.72 -17.72
N ASN A 95 16.46 9.43 -17.01
CA ASN A 95 16.28 10.87 -17.21
C ASN A 95 17.56 11.67 -16.93
N ARG A 96 18.39 11.25 -15.96
CA ARG A 96 19.70 11.85 -15.70
C ARG A 96 20.67 11.57 -16.84
N LEU A 97 20.68 10.35 -17.37
CA LEU A 97 21.54 9.97 -18.50
C LEU A 97 21.29 10.86 -19.72
N ASP A 98 20.01 11.15 -20.02
CA ASP A 98 19.62 11.96 -21.17
C ASP A 98 19.99 13.44 -21.05
N LYS A 99 20.07 13.98 -19.82
CA LYS A 99 20.18 15.42 -19.56
C LYS A 99 21.56 15.90 -19.10
N ASN A 100 22.53 15.01 -18.89
CA ASN A 100 23.82 15.36 -18.28
C ASN A 100 25.02 15.22 -19.23
N GLN A 101 26.15 15.78 -18.81
CA GLN A 101 27.41 15.73 -19.56
C GLN A 101 27.98 14.30 -19.63
N LYS A 102 28.63 13.97 -20.76
CA LYS A 102 29.17 12.63 -21.04
C LYS A 102 30.12 12.08 -19.97
N ILE A 103 30.82 12.97 -19.25
CA ILE A 103 31.79 12.60 -18.20
C ILE A 103 31.17 11.79 -17.06
N ILE A 104 29.88 11.99 -16.75
CA ILE A 104 29.20 11.24 -15.68
C ILE A 104 28.35 10.06 -16.19
N CYS A 105 28.17 9.90 -17.51
CA CYS A 105 27.34 8.85 -18.10
C CYS A 105 27.82 7.43 -17.72
N GLY A 106 29.13 7.22 -17.55
CA GLY A 106 29.66 5.93 -17.09
C GLY A 106 29.17 5.54 -15.70
N SER A 107 29.13 6.51 -14.78
CA SER A 107 28.61 6.32 -13.42
C SER A 107 27.10 6.06 -13.42
N ILE A 108 26.34 6.83 -14.19
CA ILE A 108 24.88 6.68 -14.32
C ILE A 108 24.52 5.30 -14.89
N ASN A 109 25.18 4.86 -15.96
CA ASN A 109 24.96 3.53 -16.52
C ASN A 109 25.29 2.40 -15.53
N LYS A 110 26.32 2.58 -14.69
CA LYS A 110 26.64 1.62 -13.63
C LYS A 110 25.48 1.52 -12.62
N MET A 111 24.88 2.66 -12.22
CA MET A 111 23.73 2.67 -11.32
C MET A 111 22.50 2.02 -11.94
N ILE A 112 22.18 2.31 -13.21
CA ILE A 112 21.07 1.67 -13.92
C ILE A 112 21.23 0.14 -13.90
N ARG A 113 22.43 -0.37 -14.22
CA ARG A 113 22.70 -1.83 -14.20
C ARG A 113 22.53 -2.45 -12.82
N ILE A 114 22.88 -1.74 -11.75
CA ILE A 114 22.67 -2.22 -10.37
C ILE A 114 21.18 -2.27 -10.06
N LEU A 115 20.45 -1.20 -10.37
CA LEU A 115 19.02 -1.11 -10.13
C LEU A 115 18.23 -2.16 -10.91
N ASP A 116 18.58 -2.41 -12.18
CA ASP A 116 17.94 -3.44 -13.01
C ASP A 116 18.15 -4.85 -12.42
N LYS A 117 19.36 -5.15 -11.92
CA LYS A 117 19.66 -6.43 -11.26
C LYS A 117 18.84 -6.61 -9.98
N GLU A 118 18.79 -5.58 -9.14
CA GLU A 118 17.96 -5.61 -7.92
C GLU A 118 16.47 -5.77 -8.25
N LEU A 119 16.00 -5.10 -9.30
CA LEU A 119 14.61 -5.22 -9.75
C LEU A 119 14.28 -6.67 -10.15
N ALA A 120 15.13 -7.30 -10.96
CA ALA A 120 14.96 -8.69 -11.37
C ALA A 120 14.96 -9.67 -10.17
N LEU A 121 15.82 -9.43 -9.17
CA LEU A 121 15.84 -10.24 -7.95
C LEU A 121 14.54 -10.11 -7.14
N ILE A 122 14.01 -8.88 -7.02
CA ILE A 122 12.74 -8.64 -6.32
C ILE A 122 11.57 -9.27 -7.08
N GLU A 123 11.52 -9.15 -8.41
CA GLU A 123 10.49 -9.80 -9.23
C GLU A 123 10.52 -11.32 -9.09
N ALA A 124 11.70 -11.94 -9.09
CA ALA A 124 11.83 -13.38 -8.87
C ALA A 124 11.31 -13.82 -7.48
N ARG A 125 11.56 -13.01 -6.44
CA ARG A 125 11.03 -13.27 -5.09
C ARG A 125 9.50 -13.15 -5.04
N ILE A 126 8.93 -12.14 -5.71
CA ILE A 126 7.48 -11.96 -5.82
C ILE A 126 6.85 -13.18 -6.48
N THR A 127 7.38 -13.61 -7.63
CA THR A 127 6.88 -14.78 -8.35
C THR A 127 6.95 -16.04 -7.48
N LYS A 128 8.09 -16.30 -6.83
CA LYS A 128 8.25 -17.44 -5.92
C LYS A 128 7.24 -17.43 -4.77
N LEU A 129 6.99 -16.26 -4.18
CA LEU A 129 6.05 -16.11 -3.07
C LEU A 129 4.60 -16.35 -3.53
N ILE A 130 4.22 -15.82 -4.70
CA ILE A 130 2.90 -16.07 -5.31
C ILE A 130 2.73 -17.55 -5.64
N ASP A 131 3.74 -18.18 -6.26
CA ASP A 131 3.69 -19.58 -6.67
C ASP A 131 3.60 -20.53 -5.47
N SER A 132 4.21 -20.16 -4.34
CA SER A 132 4.15 -20.96 -3.11
C SER A 132 2.81 -20.93 -2.37
N ASN A 133 1.83 -20.11 -2.80
CA ASN A 133 0.56 -19.92 -2.10
C ASN A 133 -0.66 -19.99 -3.04
N GLU A 134 -1.43 -21.08 -2.95
CA GLU A 134 -2.62 -21.32 -3.78
C GLU A 134 -3.70 -20.23 -3.66
N GLN A 135 -3.90 -19.63 -2.48
CA GLN A 135 -4.85 -18.52 -2.29
C GLN A 135 -4.37 -17.23 -2.98
N MET A 136 -3.06 -16.97 -2.98
CA MET A 136 -2.47 -15.81 -3.66
C MET A 136 -2.41 -16.01 -5.17
N GLN A 137 -2.20 -17.24 -5.65
CA GLN A 137 -2.36 -17.57 -7.08
C GLN A 137 -3.80 -17.30 -7.55
N ALA A 138 -4.81 -17.69 -6.77
CA ALA A 138 -6.21 -17.44 -7.11
C ALA A 138 -6.53 -15.93 -7.17
N GLN A 139 -6.03 -15.15 -6.21
CA GLN A 139 -6.19 -13.68 -6.21
C GLN A 139 -5.40 -12.99 -7.34
N SER A 140 -4.19 -13.47 -7.65
CA SER A 140 -3.37 -12.99 -8.77
C SER A 140 -4.05 -13.25 -10.11
N LYS A 141 -4.56 -14.48 -10.34
CA LYS A 141 -5.33 -14.84 -11.54
C LYS A 141 -6.59 -13.97 -11.69
N LEU A 142 -7.28 -13.68 -10.59
CA LEU A 142 -8.43 -12.78 -10.59
C LEU A 142 -8.03 -11.35 -10.97
N MET A 143 -6.95 -10.81 -10.36
CA MET A 143 -6.41 -9.49 -10.69
C MET A 143 -5.94 -9.39 -12.15
N GLN A 144 -5.22 -10.40 -12.66
CA GLN A 144 -4.78 -10.46 -14.06
C GLN A 144 -5.96 -10.47 -15.03
N LYS A 145 -7.00 -11.27 -14.73
CA LYS A 145 -8.26 -11.27 -15.49
C LYS A 145 -8.94 -9.90 -15.48
N TYR A 146 -8.96 -9.20 -14.34
CA TYR A 146 -9.50 -7.83 -14.23
C TYR A 146 -8.68 -6.82 -15.04
N VAL A 147 -7.35 -6.90 -14.99
CA VAL A 147 -6.46 -6.03 -15.79
C VAL A 147 -6.68 -6.24 -17.28
N GLU A 148 -6.89 -7.49 -17.75
CA GLU A 148 -7.26 -7.78 -19.14
C GLU A 148 -8.65 -7.25 -19.51
N LEU A 149 -9.63 -7.37 -18.63
CA LEU A 149 -10.99 -6.83 -18.84
C LEU A 149 -11.03 -5.30 -18.87
N VAL A 150 -10.12 -4.63 -18.15
CA VAL A 150 -9.97 -3.16 -18.20
C VAL A 150 -9.14 -2.72 -19.41
N ARG A 151 -8.33 -3.62 -20.00
CA ARG A 151 -7.56 -3.41 -21.24
C ARG A 151 -8.39 -3.56 -22.53
N ILE A 152 -9.70 -3.37 -22.48
CA ILE A 152 -10.50 -3.24 -23.72
C ILE A 152 -9.96 -2.02 -24.49
N PRO A 153 -9.51 -2.20 -25.75
CA PRO A 153 -8.90 -1.13 -26.53
C PRO A 153 -9.90 0.01 -26.72
N HIS A 154 -9.44 1.24 -26.44
CA HIS A 154 -10.11 2.47 -26.85
C HIS A 154 -10.21 2.48 -28.38
N GLY A 155 -11.32 1.98 -28.91
CA GLY A 155 -11.49 1.86 -30.36
C GLY A 155 -12.69 1.03 -30.78
N ARG A 156 -13.87 1.31 -30.24
CA ARG A 156 -15.19 1.13 -30.89
C ARG A 156 -16.26 1.75 -30.00
N SER A 157 -17.07 2.65 -30.57
CA SER A 157 -18.22 3.23 -29.90
C SER A 157 -19.15 2.12 -29.41
N LEU A 158 -19.53 2.17 -28.14
CA LEU A 158 -20.65 1.36 -27.65
C LEU A 158 -21.95 2.04 -28.10
N PRO A 159 -22.88 1.31 -28.72
CA PRO A 159 -24.19 1.86 -29.05
C PRO A 159 -24.96 2.16 -27.77
N THR A 160 -25.56 3.35 -27.75
CA THR A 160 -26.51 3.83 -26.77
C THR A 160 -27.62 2.81 -26.56
N SER A 161 -27.70 2.19 -25.37
CA SER A 161 -28.92 1.73 -24.66
C SER A 161 -28.68 0.47 -23.82
N VAL A 162 -28.37 0.62 -22.52
CA VAL A 162 -28.95 -0.25 -21.47
C VAL A 162 -29.03 0.56 -20.18
N LYS A 163 -30.26 0.93 -19.78
CA LYS A 163 -30.56 1.39 -18.42
C LYS A 163 -30.42 0.18 -17.49
N LEU A 164 -29.56 0.25 -16.48
CA LEU A 164 -29.61 -0.66 -15.33
C LEU A 164 -30.04 0.13 -14.10
N HIS A 165 -31.36 0.09 -13.86
CA HIS A 165 -31.99 0.40 -12.58
C HIS A 165 -31.88 -0.84 -11.67
N ARG A 166 -31.65 -0.58 -10.37
CA ARG A 166 -31.95 -1.37 -9.14
C ARG A 166 -30.72 -1.37 -8.22
N SER A 167 -30.73 -0.63 -7.11
CA SER A 167 -31.44 -0.96 -5.86
C SER A 167 -31.21 -2.40 -5.42
N ILE A 168 -30.24 -2.61 -4.52
CA ILE A 168 -30.33 -3.66 -3.51
C ILE A 168 -29.95 -3.05 -2.16
N ALA A 169 -30.95 -3.05 -1.28
CA ALA A 169 -30.89 -2.72 0.11
C ALA A 169 -30.24 -3.85 0.92
N ILE A 170 -29.55 -3.44 1.98
CA ILE A 170 -29.53 -3.99 3.35
C ILE A 170 -30.22 -5.34 3.57
N ASN A 171 -29.48 -6.30 4.14
CA ASN A 171 -29.84 -7.23 5.22
C ASN A 171 -28.62 -8.13 5.49
N SER A 172 -28.17 -8.43 6.71
CA SER A 172 -28.59 -8.16 8.11
C SER A 172 -27.34 -8.34 8.99
#